data_AF-A0A7X8M5Y1-F1
#
_entry.id   AF-A0A7X8M5Y1-F1
#
_cell.length_a   1.000
_cell.length_b   1.000
_cell.length_c   1.000
_cell.angle_alpha   90.00
_cell.angle_beta   90.00
_cell.angle_gamma   90.00
#
_symmetry.space_group_name_H-M   'P 1'
#
loop_
_entity.id
_entity.type
_entity.pdbx_description
1 polymer ?
#
loop_
_entity_poly.entity_id
_entity_poly.type
_entity_poly.pdbx_seq_one_letter_code
_entity_poly.pdbx_strand_id
1 'polypeptide(L)'
;MIDLNIIVDKLLDMKPDPIPEFILLKEFRKISPDSREYQDAYDKVCSHPFVKGIESEQNERGFWDPFHGYTEEVIRRCLSLGLDRDHPCFRRVAEYLVKVLSNEESWDQSEKQDNVRWWPEMFVPLVSAAMLSLIDPDNEILSIHRRRWANFAGIAFAKGQYDKEAESKAQHEYFGFVTKRTIPAYGYYNLLLLAPTDKASFISDAVDGALVDHCMNCIDEIYYVYNCGLSDFVPIGTGRRDSRDFCHWVRALALVSQFRGWKKYKERYDEWILSQRNEEGLWELPKKPRRYDFPLSDSWRTRKNRVIDSTIMVLRFLNNSKAF
;
A
#
# COMPACT_ATOMS: atom_id res chain seq x y z
N MET A 1 -19.43 -9.34 -14.97
CA MET A 1 -18.03 -8.88 -14.96
C MET A 1 -18.00 -7.52 -15.63
N ILE A 2 -17.53 -6.47 -14.96
CA ILE A 2 -17.44 -5.13 -15.58
C ILE A 2 -16.24 -5.13 -16.51
N ASP A 3 -16.44 -4.60 -17.71
CA ASP A 3 -15.33 -4.30 -18.60
C ASP A 3 -14.66 -3.01 -18.13
N LEU A 4 -13.53 -3.16 -17.41
CA LEU A 4 -12.73 -2.04 -16.93
C LEU A 4 -12.27 -1.16 -18.10
N ASN A 5 -12.11 -1.70 -19.31
CA ASN A 5 -11.70 -0.94 -20.49
C ASN A 5 -12.72 0.15 -20.84
N ILE A 6 -14.02 -0.13 -20.73
CA ILE A 6 -15.07 0.86 -21.01
C ILE A 6 -14.98 2.04 -20.03
N ILE A 7 -14.66 1.77 -18.77
CA ILE A 7 -14.48 2.83 -17.77
C ILE A 7 -13.21 3.63 -18.09
N VAL A 8 -12.12 2.95 -18.44
CA VAL A 8 -10.85 3.60 -18.82
C VAL A 8 -11.01 4.50 -20.05
N ASP A 9 -11.72 4.05 -21.09
CA ASP A 9 -12.05 4.87 -22.27
C ASP A 9 -12.81 6.13 -21.88
N LYS A 10 -13.86 5.98 -21.07
CA LYS A 10 -14.63 7.14 -20.57
C LYS A 10 -13.74 8.13 -19.83
N LEU A 11 -12.81 7.67 -19.01
CA LEU A 11 -11.90 8.56 -18.28
C LEU A 11 -10.90 9.26 -19.20
N LEU A 12 -10.37 8.56 -20.21
CA LEU A 12 -9.47 9.16 -21.21
C LEU A 12 -10.20 10.20 -22.08
N ASP A 13 -11.45 9.95 -22.46
CA ASP A 13 -12.31 10.89 -23.19
C ASP A 13 -12.57 12.18 -22.41
N MET A 14 -12.51 12.13 -21.07
CA MET A 14 -12.60 13.31 -20.21
C MET A 14 -11.35 14.20 -20.27
N LYS A 15 -10.29 13.81 -21.00
CA LYS A 15 -9.01 14.53 -21.11
C LYS A 15 -8.42 14.79 -19.72
N PRO A 16 -7.95 13.74 -19.04
CA PRO A 16 -7.35 13.84 -17.72
C PRO A 16 -6.10 14.72 -17.72
N ASP A 17 -5.72 15.21 -16.54
CA ASP A 17 -4.42 15.84 -16.34
C ASP A 17 -3.29 14.79 -16.50
N PRO A 18 -2.01 15.19 -16.68
CA PRO A 18 -0.96 14.28 -17.11
C PRO A 18 -0.75 13.03 -16.23
N ILE A 19 -0.86 13.16 -14.91
CA ILE A 19 -0.68 12.04 -13.98
C ILE A 19 -1.82 11.01 -14.13
N PRO A 20 -3.11 11.37 -13.98
CA PRO A 20 -4.20 10.42 -14.23
C PRO A 20 -4.17 9.83 -15.64
N GLU A 21 -3.82 10.61 -16.67
CA GLU A 21 -3.64 10.11 -18.05
C GLU A 21 -2.62 8.97 -18.09
N PHE A 22 -1.42 9.22 -17.56
CA PHE A 22 -0.36 8.23 -17.54
C PHE A 22 -0.74 6.97 -16.76
N ILE A 23 -1.40 7.11 -15.61
CA ILE A 23 -1.87 5.97 -14.81
C ILE A 23 -2.85 5.10 -15.62
N LEU A 24 -3.81 5.71 -16.31
CA LEU A 24 -4.77 5.00 -17.16
C LEU A 24 -4.08 4.22 -18.28
N LEU A 25 -3.08 4.83 -18.90
CA LEU A 25 -2.28 4.21 -19.96
C LEU A 25 -1.38 3.07 -19.43
N LYS A 26 -0.65 3.32 -18.34
CA LYS A 26 0.31 2.38 -17.75
C LYS A 26 -0.37 1.18 -17.08
N GLU A 27 -1.28 1.42 -16.15
CA GLU A 27 -1.79 0.37 -15.26
C GLU A 27 -2.95 -0.41 -15.87
N PHE A 28 -3.78 0.26 -16.68
CA PHE A 28 -5.03 -0.31 -17.18
C PHE A 28 -4.97 -0.66 -18.67
N ARG A 29 -4.47 0.26 -19.52
CA ARG A 29 -4.22 -0.07 -20.94
C ARG A 29 -2.99 -0.95 -21.14
N LYS A 30 -2.05 -0.92 -20.19
CA LYS A 30 -0.79 -1.69 -20.23
C LYS A 30 -0.03 -1.45 -21.53
N ILE A 31 0.00 -0.19 -21.99
CA ILE A 31 0.79 0.17 -23.17
C ILE A 31 2.27 -0.13 -22.89
N SER A 32 3.00 -0.55 -23.92
CA SER A 32 4.40 -0.93 -23.76
C SER A 32 5.23 0.26 -23.25
N PRO A 33 6.13 0.07 -22.26
CA PRO A 33 7.11 1.08 -21.88
C PRO A 33 7.95 1.58 -23.05
N ASP A 34 8.22 0.74 -24.05
CA ASP A 34 9.01 1.12 -25.24
C ASP A 34 8.20 1.94 -26.26
N SER A 35 6.89 2.12 -26.05
CA SER A 35 6.05 2.89 -26.96
C SER A 35 6.28 4.39 -26.78
N ARG A 36 6.20 5.13 -27.89
CA ARG A 36 6.27 6.60 -27.86
C ARG A 36 5.19 7.21 -26.98
N GLU A 37 3.97 6.66 -27.03
CA GLU A 37 2.85 7.12 -26.20
C GLU A 37 3.16 7.02 -24.70
N TYR A 38 3.77 5.91 -24.26
CA TYR A 38 4.19 5.73 -22.87
C TYR A 38 5.26 6.75 -22.48
N GLN A 39 6.30 6.88 -23.30
CA GLN A 39 7.43 7.78 -23.02
C GLN A 39 6.96 9.24 -22.98
N ASP A 40 6.17 9.68 -23.96
CA ASP A 40 5.62 11.03 -24.01
C ASP A 40 4.72 11.33 -22.79
N ALA A 41 3.92 10.35 -22.32
CA ALA A 41 3.10 10.51 -21.13
C ALA A 41 3.94 10.51 -19.83
N TYR A 42 4.95 9.64 -19.74
CA TYR A 42 5.85 9.56 -18.60
C TYR A 42 6.71 10.83 -18.45
N ASP A 43 7.20 11.40 -19.54
CA ASP A 43 7.96 12.64 -19.54
C ASP A 43 7.15 13.82 -18.96
N LYS A 44 5.85 13.87 -19.26
CA LYS A 44 4.94 14.85 -18.65
C LYS A 44 4.79 14.64 -17.14
N VAL A 45 4.72 13.38 -16.68
CA VAL A 45 4.68 13.06 -15.24
C VAL A 45 5.98 13.46 -14.56
N CYS A 46 7.14 13.09 -15.11
CA CYS A 46 8.46 13.47 -14.59
C CYS A 46 8.67 14.98 -14.56
N SER A 47 8.06 15.71 -15.49
CA SER A 47 8.09 17.19 -15.54
C SER A 47 7.04 17.86 -14.66
N HIS A 48 6.13 17.10 -14.07
CA HIS A 48 5.02 17.64 -13.29
C HIS A 48 5.52 18.26 -11.96
N PRO A 49 4.96 19.40 -11.50
CA PRO A 49 5.39 20.06 -10.26
C PRO A 49 5.36 19.16 -9.02
N PHE A 50 4.44 18.20 -8.93
CA PHE A 50 4.42 17.22 -7.82
C PHE A 50 5.68 16.37 -7.79
N VAL A 51 6.12 15.84 -8.93
CA VAL A 51 7.33 15.00 -9.01
C VAL A 51 8.56 15.86 -8.77
N LYS A 52 8.64 17.04 -9.40
CA LYS A 52 9.76 17.98 -9.21
C LYS A 52 9.92 18.43 -7.75
N GLY A 53 8.81 18.67 -7.06
CA GLY A 53 8.82 18.98 -5.62
C GLY A 53 9.43 17.84 -4.81
N ILE A 54 8.93 16.62 -5.02
CA ILE A 54 9.45 15.42 -4.34
C ILE A 54 10.94 15.23 -4.63
N GLU A 55 11.38 15.36 -5.89
CA GLU A 55 12.80 15.26 -6.26
C GLU A 55 13.67 16.27 -5.50
N SER A 56 13.20 17.52 -5.38
CA SER A 56 13.96 18.60 -4.75
C SER A 56 14.09 18.47 -3.23
N GLU A 57 13.19 17.73 -2.58
CA GLU A 57 13.18 17.52 -1.14
C GLU A 57 14.00 16.31 -0.70
N GLN A 58 14.44 15.45 -1.63
CA GLN A 58 15.18 14.23 -1.29
C GLN A 58 16.59 14.58 -0.83
N ASN A 59 16.91 14.25 0.42
CA ASN A 59 18.20 14.58 1.03
C ASN A 59 19.37 13.81 0.38
N GLU A 60 20.61 14.15 0.75
CA GLU A 60 21.83 13.53 0.19
C GLU A 60 21.90 12.01 0.45
N ARG A 61 21.36 11.55 1.59
CA ARG A 61 21.27 10.13 1.97
C ARG A 61 20.26 9.34 1.14
N GLY A 62 19.39 10.00 0.38
CA GLY A 62 18.45 9.38 -0.56
C GLY A 62 17.04 9.18 -0.03
N PHE A 63 16.63 9.85 1.05
CA PHE A 63 15.27 9.78 1.59
C PHE A 63 14.70 11.17 1.92
N TRP A 64 13.48 11.24 2.46
CA TRP A 64 12.81 12.47 2.86
C TRP A 64 12.63 12.49 4.38
N ASP A 65 13.40 13.31 5.08
CA ASP A 65 13.39 13.33 6.55
C ASP A 65 12.06 13.92 7.10
N PRO A 66 11.40 13.31 8.10
CA PRO A 66 11.73 12.03 8.77
C PRO A 66 11.43 10.76 7.97
N PHE A 67 12.16 9.67 8.23
CA PHE A 67 11.84 8.38 7.60
C PHE A 67 10.48 7.82 8.03
N HIS A 68 10.29 7.60 9.34
CA HIS A 68 9.01 7.14 9.88
C HIS A 68 7.96 8.24 9.72
N GLY A 69 6.87 7.91 9.04
CA GLY A 69 5.83 8.87 8.67
C GLY A 69 6.06 9.48 7.29
N TYR A 70 7.06 10.35 7.10
CA TYR A 70 7.17 11.16 5.88
C TYR A 70 7.77 10.41 4.67
N THR A 71 8.97 9.85 4.76
CA THR A 71 9.53 9.05 3.64
C THR A 71 8.59 7.94 3.21
N GLU A 72 7.98 7.25 4.17
CA GLU A 72 6.99 6.21 3.88
C GLU A 72 5.81 6.71 3.05
N GLU A 73 5.27 7.89 3.38
CA GLU A 73 4.22 8.55 2.61
C GLU A 73 4.70 8.97 1.23
N VAL A 74 5.92 9.50 1.11
CA VAL A 74 6.49 9.91 -0.18
C VAL A 74 6.74 8.71 -1.10
N ILE A 75 7.21 7.57 -0.57
CA ILE A 75 7.35 6.32 -1.35
C ILE A 75 6.00 5.95 -1.98
N ARG A 76 4.94 5.91 -1.16
CA ARG A 76 3.60 5.56 -1.63
C ARG A 76 3.01 6.63 -2.55
N ARG A 77 3.33 7.91 -2.31
CA ARG A 77 2.98 9.02 -3.20
C ARG A 77 3.59 8.79 -4.58
N CYS A 78 4.89 8.55 -4.67
CA CYS A 78 5.59 8.30 -5.93
C CYS A 78 4.98 7.11 -6.70
N LEU A 79 4.68 6.00 -6.01
CA LEU A 79 3.98 4.86 -6.62
C LEU A 79 2.59 5.27 -7.14
N SER A 80 1.84 6.04 -6.35
CA SER A 80 0.51 6.52 -6.76
C SER A 80 0.53 7.43 -7.98
N LEU A 81 1.64 8.15 -8.21
CA LEU A 81 1.89 9.00 -9.39
C LEU A 81 2.32 8.18 -10.63
N GLY A 82 2.50 6.88 -10.49
CA GLY A 82 2.95 5.99 -11.57
C GLY A 82 4.46 5.88 -11.72
N LEU A 83 5.25 6.47 -10.81
CA LEU A 83 6.71 6.27 -10.82
C LEU A 83 7.05 4.81 -10.46
N ASP A 84 8.16 4.31 -10.97
CA ASP A 84 8.64 2.95 -10.72
C ASP A 84 10.11 2.93 -10.30
N ARG A 85 10.61 1.72 -9.99
CA ARG A 85 11.96 1.49 -9.45
C ARG A 85 13.10 2.15 -10.24
N ASP A 86 12.91 2.43 -11.52
CA ASP A 86 13.96 2.98 -12.38
C ASP A 86 14.07 4.51 -12.24
N HIS A 87 13.03 5.16 -11.72
CA HIS A 87 13.04 6.58 -11.41
C HIS A 87 14.16 6.91 -10.40
N PRO A 88 14.96 7.98 -10.61
CA PRO A 88 16.10 8.31 -9.76
C PRO A 88 15.79 8.36 -8.26
N CYS A 89 14.66 8.97 -7.86
CA CYS A 89 14.26 9.01 -6.46
C CYS A 89 14.06 7.62 -5.84
N PHE A 90 13.49 6.68 -6.60
CA PHE A 90 13.27 5.32 -6.09
C PHE A 90 14.55 4.52 -5.98
N ARG A 91 15.47 4.65 -6.94
CA ARG A 91 16.79 4.03 -6.84
C ARG A 91 17.51 4.49 -5.58
N ARG A 92 17.54 5.79 -5.30
CA ARG A 92 18.22 6.35 -4.12
C ARG A 92 17.60 5.89 -2.80
N VAL A 93 16.26 5.88 -2.67
CA VAL A 93 15.62 5.44 -1.42
C VAL A 93 15.69 3.92 -1.25
N ALA A 94 15.68 3.14 -2.34
CA ALA A 94 15.91 1.70 -2.29
C ALA A 94 17.34 1.38 -1.84
N GLU A 95 18.35 2.09 -2.36
CA GLU A 95 19.75 1.97 -1.92
C GLU A 95 19.89 2.31 -0.43
N TYR A 96 19.25 3.39 0.04
CA TYR A 96 19.22 3.74 1.46
C TYR A 96 18.60 2.61 2.31
N LEU A 97 17.44 2.09 1.89
CA LEU A 97 16.75 1.01 2.59
C LEU A 97 17.60 -0.28 2.66
N VAL A 98 18.31 -0.62 1.59
CA VAL A 98 19.25 -1.76 1.58
C VAL A 98 20.36 -1.55 2.61
N LYS A 99 20.96 -0.36 2.68
CA LYS A 99 21.99 -0.05 3.68
C LYS A 99 21.45 -0.15 5.11
N VAL A 100 20.23 0.33 5.37
CA VAL A 100 19.58 0.19 6.69
C VAL A 100 19.40 -1.28 7.05
N LEU A 101 18.91 -2.09 6.11
CA LEU A 101 18.68 -3.53 6.34
C LEU A 101 19.99 -4.33 6.48
N SER A 102 21.09 -3.83 5.90
CA SER A 102 22.45 -4.36 6.06
C SER A 102 23.17 -3.85 7.32
N ASN A 103 22.52 -3.00 8.13
CA ASN A 103 23.13 -2.29 9.28
C ASN A 103 24.31 -1.37 8.92
N GLU A 104 24.37 -0.90 7.68
CA GLU A 104 25.36 0.08 7.22
C GLU A 104 24.90 1.53 7.48
N GLU A 105 23.61 1.71 7.75
CA GLU A 105 22.96 3.00 7.95
C GLU A 105 21.88 2.86 9.04
N SER A 106 21.55 3.95 9.73
CA SER A 106 20.49 3.98 10.74
C SER A 106 19.51 5.11 10.51
N TRP A 107 18.27 4.95 10.96
CA TRP A 107 17.34 6.08 11.02
C TRP A 107 17.79 7.07 12.09
N ASP A 108 17.63 8.36 11.80
CA ASP A 108 17.96 9.44 12.76
C ASP A 108 16.90 9.55 13.87
N GLN A 109 15.71 9.00 13.62
CA GLN A 109 14.60 8.98 14.55
C GLN A 109 14.72 7.83 15.55
N SER A 110 14.23 8.10 16.75
CA SER A 110 13.90 7.08 17.74
C SER A 110 12.61 7.42 18.45
N GLU A 111 11.84 6.40 18.83
CA GLU A 111 10.71 6.55 19.72
C GLU A 111 11.05 5.96 21.09
N LYS A 112 10.53 6.56 22.16
CA LYS A 112 10.63 5.99 23.49
C LYS A 112 9.74 4.75 23.58
N GLN A 113 10.36 3.62 23.90
CA GLN A 113 9.68 2.33 24.04
C GLN A 113 9.86 1.74 25.42
N ASP A 114 9.06 0.72 25.73
CA ASP A 114 9.21 -0.09 26.93
C ASP A 114 10.53 -0.89 26.91
N ASN A 115 11.03 -1.22 25.71
CA ASN A 115 12.36 -1.78 25.50
C ASN A 115 13.12 -1.02 24.42
N VAL A 116 14.30 -0.48 24.74
CA VAL A 116 15.11 0.35 23.83
C VAL A 116 15.54 -0.40 22.56
N ARG A 117 15.66 -1.73 22.60
CA ARG A 117 16.03 -2.57 21.46
C ARG A 117 14.90 -2.73 20.44
N TRP A 118 13.64 -2.49 20.85
CA TRP A 118 12.47 -2.64 19.97
C TRP A 118 12.56 -1.80 18.70
N TRP A 119 12.96 -0.54 18.85
CA TRP A 119 13.01 0.38 17.71
C TRP A 119 14.04 -0.06 16.65
N PRO A 120 15.34 -0.15 16.96
CA PRO A 120 16.36 -0.47 15.96
C PRO A 120 16.36 -1.92 15.50
N GLU A 121 16.00 -2.90 16.36
CA GLU A 121 16.18 -4.32 16.02
C GLU A 121 14.91 -4.99 15.47
N MET A 122 13.73 -4.45 15.80
CA MET A 122 12.45 -5.07 15.45
C MET A 122 11.60 -4.20 14.52
N PHE A 123 11.37 -2.94 14.89
CA PHE A 123 10.50 -2.04 14.13
C PHE A 123 11.15 -1.52 12.85
N VAL A 124 12.30 -0.85 12.96
CA VAL A 124 13.01 -0.25 11.82
C VAL A 124 13.29 -1.25 10.70
N PRO A 125 13.76 -2.48 10.96
CA PRO A 125 14.00 -3.46 9.90
C PRO A 125 12.70 -3.94 9.24
N LEU A 126 11.60 -4.07 10.00
CA LEU A 126 10.30 -4.44 9.41
C LEU A 126 9.78 -3.34 8.48
N VAL A 127 9.76 -2.09 8.94
CA VAL A 127 9.26 -0.97 8.12
C VAL A 127 10.12 -0.78 6.88
N SER A 128 11.45 -0.84 7.04
CA SER A 128 12.40 -0.73 5.94
C SER A 128 12.19 -1.83 4.89
N ALA A 129 12.03 -3.09 5.33
CA ALA A 129 11.76 -4.21 4.44
C ALA A 129 10.40 -4.09 3.76
N ALA A 130 9.36 -3.67 4.49
CA ALA A 130 8.02 -3.46 3.94
C ALA A 130 8.03 -2.36 2.86
N MET A 131 8.69 -1.23 3.10
CA MET A 131 8.80 -0.15 2.11
C MET A 131 9.65 -0.56 0.90
N LEU A 132 10.76 -1.27 1.12
CA LEU A 132 11.57 -1.79 0.01
C LEU A 132 10.78 -2.80 -0.83
N SER A 133 9.92 -3.62 -0.21
CA SER A 133 9.09 -4.58 -0.93
C SER A 133 8.07 -3.94 -1.89
N LEU A 134 7.71 -2.68 -1.66
CA LEU A 134 6.86 -1.90 -2.57
C LEU A 134 7.63 -1.36 -3.78
N ILE A 135 8.93 -1.10 -3.63
CA ILE A 135 9.77 -0.48 -4.66
C ILE A 135 10.48 -1.55 -5.49
N ASP A 136 11.14 -2.50 -4.81
CA ASP A 136 11.92 -3.57 -5.39
C ASP A 136 11.55 -4.91 -4.71
N PRO A 137 10.39 -5.50 -5.06
CA PRO A 137 9.88 -6.71 -4.43
C PRO A 137 10.77 -7.94 -4.59
N ASP A 138 11.68 -7.91 -5.57
CA ASP A 138 12.60 -8.99 -5.90
C ASP A 138 13.99 -8.80 -5.26
N ASN A 139 14.21 -7.73 -4.48
CA ASN A 139 15.48 -7.49 -3.82
C ASN A 139 15.84 -8.64 -2.86
N GLU A 140 17.05 -9.20 -2.99
CA GLU A 140 17.48 -10.39 -2.27
C GLU A 140 17.50 -10.21 -0.75
N ILE A 141 17.77 -8.99 -0.27
CA ILE A 141 17.80 -8.69 1.18
C ILE A 141 16.44 -8.95 1.83
N LEU A 142 15.34 -8.84 1.09
CA LEU A 142 14.00 -9.08 1.61
C LEU A 142 13.80 -10.54 2.05
N SER A 143 14.58 -11.48 1.52
CA SER A 143 14.39 -12.91 1.78
C SER A 143 14.48 -13.27 3.27
N ILE A 144 15.46 -12.71 3.99
CA ILE A 144 15.62 -12.98 5.44
C ILE A 144 14.50 -12.36 6.26
N HIS A 145 14.05 -11.15 5.89
CA HIS A 145 12.96 -10.45 6.58
C HIS A 145 11.62 -11.15 6.33
N ARG A 146 11.32 -11.52 5.09
CA ARG A 146 10.12 -12.29 4.74
C ARG A 146 10.09 -13.63 5.46
N ARG A 147 11.20 -14.38 5.49
CA ARG A 147 11.26 -15.67 6.19
C ARG A 147 11.00 -15.52 7.69
N ARG A 148 11.56 -14.49 8.32
CA ARG A 148 11.36 -14.19 9.74
C ARG A 148 9.89 -13.91 10.05
N TRP A 149 9.29 -12.95 9.35
CA TRP A 149 7.91 -12.55 9.60
C TRP A 149 6.88 -13.62 9.16
N ALA A 150 7.18 -14.37 8.11
CA ALA A 150 6.38 -15.53 7.72
C ALA A 150 6.41 -16.64 8.77
N ASN A 151 7.54 -16.85 9.46
CA ASN A 151 7.63 -17.81 10.56
C ASN A 151 6.72 -17.40 11.73
N PHE A 152 6.74 -16.11 12.12
CA PHE A 152 5.85 -15.59 13.17
C PHE A 152 4.39 -15.73 12.78
N ALA A 153 4.01 -15.37 11.55
CA ALA A 153 2.65 -15.57 11.05
C ALA A 153 2.26 -17.06 11.05
N GLY A 154 3.17 -17.96 10.66
CA GLY A 154 2.95 -19.40 10.69
C GLY A 154 2.68 -19.93 12.09
N ILE A 155 3.39 -19.42 13.10
CA ILE A 155 3.17 -19.76 14.51
C ILE A 155 1.83 -19.17 15.00
N ALA A 156 1.57 -17.90 14.69
CA ALA A 156 0.36 -17.19 15.08
C ALA A 156 -0.91 -17.87 14.57
N PHE A 157 -0.87 -18.47 13.38
CA PHE A 157 -2.02 -19.12 12.73
C PHE A 157 -1.94 -20.63 12.67
N ALA A 158 -1.02 -21.28 13.41
CA ALA A 158 -0.82 -22.73 13.36
C ALA A 158 -2.08 -23.55 13.70
N LYS A 159 -2.99 -22.96 14.48
CA LYS A 159 -4.27 -23.57 14.89
C LYS A 159 -5.46 -23.17 14.01
N GLY A 160 -5.22 -22.45 12.90
CA GLY A 160 -6.26 -21.90 12.02
C GLY A 160 -6.93 -20.62 12.55
N GLN A 161 -6.54 -20.14 13.72
CA GLN A 161 -6.97 -18.88 14.32
C GLN A 161 -5.76 -18.16 14.92
N TYR A 162 -5.86 -16.84 15.02
CA TYR A 162 -4.78 -16.01 15.55
C TYR A 162 -4.52 -16.28 17.05
N ASP A 163 -3.29 -16.67 17.37
CA ASP A 163 -2.78 -16.93 18.71
C ASP A 163 -1.72 -15.88 19.06
N LYS A 164 -2.17 -14.79 19.70
CA LYS A 164 -1.34 -13.64 20.06
C LYS A 164 -0.20 -14.04 21.01
N GLU A 165 -0.48 -14.92 21.95
CA GLU A 165 0.48 -15.39 22.95
C GLU A 165 1.59 -16.20 22.28
N ALA A 166 1.24 -17.12 21.38
CA ALA A 166 2.21 -17.90 20.62
C ALA A 166 3.09 -17.01 19.74
N GLU A 167 2.49 -16.03 19.04
CA GLU A 167 3.24 -15.07 18.23
C GLU A 167 4.18 -14.22 19.09
N SER A 168 3.67 -13.66 20.18
CA SER A 168 4.45 -12.80 21.07
C SER A 168 5.65 -13.54 21.67
N LYS A 169 5.43 -14.80 22.08
CA LYS A 169 6.51 -15.68 22.56
C LYS A 169 7.58 -15.90 21.48
N ALA A 170 7.17 -16.22 20.25
CA ALA A 170 8.10 -16.44 19.15
C ALA A 170 8.92 -15.18 18.82
N GLN A 171 8.31 -13.99 18.86
CA GLN A 171 9.02 -12.73 18.67
C GLN A 171 10.02 -12.48 19.80
N HIS A 172 9.63 -12.67 21.07
CA HIS A 172 10.54 -12.49 22.21
C HIS A 172 11.73 -13.46 22.17
N GLU A 173 11.49 -14.73 21.82
CA GLU A 173 12.54 -15.74 21.67
C GLU A 173 13.51 -15.39 20.55
N TYR A 174 12.99 -14.95 19.39
CA TYR A 174 13.83 -14.59 18.25
C TYR A 174 14.70 -13.35 18.52
N PHE A 175 14.12 -12.29 19.07
CA PHE A 175 14.83 -11.04 19.30
C PHE A 175 15.67 -11.05 20.60
N GLY A 176 15.42 -12.02 21.49
CA GLY A 176 16.13 -12.14 22.76
C GLY A 176 15.81 -11.00 23.74
N PHE A 177 14.63 -10.40 23.61
CA PHE A 177 14.13 -9.41 24.56
C PHE A 177 12.60 -9.43 24.65
N VAL A 178 12.08 -9.02 25.81
CA VAL A 178 10.65 -8.88 26.04
C VAL A 178 10.22 -7.44 25.79
N THR A 179 9.07 -7.30 25.13
CA THR A 179 8.37 -6.02 24.92
C THR A 179 6.85 -6.24 25.00
N LYS A 180 6.12 -5.21 25.40
CA LYS A 180 4.65 -5.12 25.35
C LYS A 180 4.13 -4.78 23.95
N ARG A 181 5.01 -4.37 23.02
CA ARG A 181 4.67 -3.92 21.66
C ARG A 181 5.07 -4.95 20.60
N THR A 182 4.72 -6.22 20.79
CA THR A 182 4.85 -7.21 19.71
C THR A 182 4.04 -6.79 18.50
N ILE A 183 4.55 -7.07 17.30
CA ILE A 183 3.97 -6.57 16.06
C ILE A 183 3.14 -7.70 15.45
N PRO A 184 1.80 -7.54 15.33
CA PRO A 184 0.95 -8.63 14.89
C PRO A 184 1.18 -9.01 13.42
N ALA A 185 1.01 -10.29 13.07
CA ALA A 185 1.08 -10.77 11.69
C ALA A 185 0.11 -10.05 10.72
N TYR A 186 -1.03 -9.57 11.23
CA TYR A 186 -1.99 -8.77 10.47
C TYR A 186 -1.69 -7.27 10.48
N GLY A 187 -0.59 -6.85 11.10
CA GLY A 187 -0.16 -5.46 11.13
C GLY A 187 0.20 -4.94 9.74
N TYR A 188 -0.03 -3.65 9.49
CA TYR A 188 0.16 -2.98 8.20
C TYR A 188 1.47 -3.37 7.47
N TYR A 189 2.61 -3.25 8.15
CA TYR A 189 3.91 -3.56 7.54
C TYR A 189 4.11 -5.05 7.23
N ASN A 190 3.53 -5.94 8.03
CA ASN A 190 3.58 -7.37 7.78
C ASN A 190 2.71 -7.74 6.57
N LEU A 191 1.52 -7.14 6.45
CA LEU A 191 0.67 -7.32 5.27
C LEU A 191 1.36 -6.87 3.99
N LEU A 192 2.09 -5.75 4.01
CA LEU A 192 2.89 -5.31 2.88
C LEU A 192 4.03 -6.28 2.55
N LEU A 193 4.84 -6.64 3.55
CA LEU A 193 6.04 -7.46 3.35
C LEU A 193 5.71 -8.88 2.88
N LEU A 194 4.60 -9.45 3.36
CA LEU A 194 4.19 -10.83 3.13
C LEU A 194 3.16 -10.99 2.00
N ALA A 195 2.68 -9.89 1.41
CA ALA A 195 1.84 -9.95 0.22
C ALA A 195 2.53 -10.75 -0.89
N PRO A 196 1.83 -11.69 -1.55
CA PRO A 196 2.43 -12.50 -2.60
C PRO A 196 2.83 -11.65 -3.82
N THR A 197 3.88 -12.07 -4.51
CA THR A 197 4.27 -11.52 -5.82
C THR A 197 3.82 -12.47 -6.94
N ASP A 198 4.05 -12.08 -8.20
CA ASP A 198 3.73 -12.96 -9.34
C ASP A 198 4.65 -14.18 -9.38
N LYS A 199 5.76 -14.14 -8.64
CA LYS A 199 6.80 -15.18 -8.59
C LYS A 199 6.73 -16.04 -7.34
N ALA A 200 6.21 -15.53 -6.23
CA ALA A 200 6.32 -16.20 -4.94
C ALA A 200 5.17 -15.88 -3.97
N SER A 201 4.84 -16.88 -3.16
CA SER A 201 4.08 -16.73 -1.90
C SER A 201 5.02 -16.94 -0.72
N PHE A 202 4.88 -16.13 0.33
CA PHE A 202 5.82 -16.14 1.46
C PHE A 202 5.28 -16.87 2.69
N ILE A 203 3.99 -17.14 2.72
CA ILE A 203 3.29 -17.92 3.74
C ILE A 203 2.54 -19.08 3.05
N SER A 204 2.25 -20.14 3.81
CA SER A 204 1.47 -21.27 3.29
C SER A 204 0.02 -20.88 3.01
N ASP A 205 -0.66 -21.58 2.10
CA ASP A 205 -2.08 -21.31 1.78
C ASP A 205 -3.00 -21.40 3.02
N ALA A 206 -2.66 -22.27 3.99
CA ALA A 206 -3.40 -22.38 5.24
C ALA A 206 -3.25 -21.12 6.12
N VAL A 207 -2.03 -20.58 6.21
CA VAL A 207 -1.74 -19.35 6.96
C VAL A 207 -2.34 -18.14 6.25
N ASP A 208 -2.24 -18.07 4.91
CA ASP A 208 -2.85 -17.03 4.08
C ASP A 208 -4.37 -16.96 4.30
N GLY A 209 -5.07 -18.10 4.20
CA GLY A 209 -6.50 -18.16 4.44
C GLY A 209 -6.91 -17.74 5.86
N ALA A 210 -6.19 -18.22 6.89
CA ALA A 210 -6.46 -17.88 8.27
C ALA A 210 -6.18 -16.40 8.59
N LEU A 211 -5.12 -15.83 8.00
CA LEU A 211 -4.77 -14.41 8.11
C LEU A 211 -5.88 -13.55 7.52
N VAL A 212 -6.36 -13.86 6.30
CA VAL A 212 -7.46 -13.14 5.68
C VAL A 212 -8.73 -13.26 6.50
N ASP A 213 -9.10 -14.47 6.94
CA ASP A 213 -10.30 -14.67 7.76
C ASP A 213 -10.23 -13.87 9.08
N HIS A 214 -9.05 -13.76 9.68
CA HIS A 214 -8.86 -12.93 10.88
C HIS A 214 -9.00 -11.43 10.58
N CYS A 215 -8.36 -10.94 9.50
CA CYS A 215 -8.50 -9.55 9.07
C CYS A 215 -9.94 -9.16 8.74
N MET A 216 -10.71 -10.08 8.15
CA MET A 216 -12.07 -9.79 7.71
C MET A 216 -13.10 -9.86 8.83
N ASN A 217 -12.89 -10.72 9.84
CA ASN A 217 -13.96 -11.06 10.79
C ASN A 217 -13.62 -10.81 12.26
N CYS A 218 -12.36 -10.55 12.62
CA CYS A 218 -11.94 -10.54 14.02
C CYS A 218 -11.26 -9.24 14.48
N ILE A 219 -10.64 -8.48 13.57
CA ILE A 219 -9.93 -7.25 13.94
C ILE A 219 -10.87 -6.04 13.83
N ASP A 220 -10.71 -5.11 14.77
CA ASP A 220 -11.43 -3.84 14.77
C ASP A 220 -10.65 -2.71 14.08
N GLU A 221 -9.41 -2.96 13.68
CA GLU A 221 -8.58 -2.02 12.95
C GLU A 221 -7.39 -2.69 12.24
N ILE A 222 -6.94 -2.06 11.16
CA ILE A 222 -5.56 -2.17 10.68
C ILE A 222 -4.88 -0.85 11.01
N TYR A 223 -4.03 -0.88 12.05
CA TYR A 223 -3.35 0.30 12.57
C TYR A 223 -2.61 1.07 11.45
N TYR A 224 -2.66 2.40 11.51
CA TYR A 224 -2.24 3.37 10.47
C TYR A 224 -3.09 3.44 9.19
N VAL A 225 -4.06 2.54 9.00
CA VAL A 225 -4.80 2.43 7.74
C VAL A 225 -6.28 2.70 7.95
N TYR A 226 -6.93 1.96 8.83
CA TYR A 226 -8.39 1.98 9.00
C TYR A 226 -8.78 1.55 10.41
N ASN A 227 -9.61 2.35 11.08
CA ASN A 227 -9.93 2.17 12.51
C ASN A 227 -11.34 1.59 12.72
N CYS A 228 -11.76 0.65 11.88
CA CYS A 228 -12.98 -0.15 12.01
C CYS A 228 -12.74 -1.56 11.44
N GLY A 229 -13.66 -2.49 11.70
CA GLY A 229 -13.64 -3.83 11.10
C GLY A 229 -13.90 -3.80 9.60
N LEU A 230 -13.27 -4.73 8.87
CA LEU A 230 -13.39 -4.79 7.40
C LEU A 230 -14.70 -5.41 6.91
N SER A 231 -15.42 -6.12 7.78
CA SER A 231 -16.72 -6.74 7.47
C SER A 231 -17.83 -5.74 7.11
N ASP A 232 -17.65 -4.47 7.47
CA ASP A 232 -18.64 -3.43 7.27
C ASP A 232 -18.66 -2.94 5.82
N PHE A 233 -19.85 -2.85 5.22
CA PHE A 233 -20.03 -2.21 3.91
C PHE A 233 -20.12 -0.70 4.08
N VAL A 234 -19.02 -0.01 3.80
CA VAL A 234 -18.94 1.44 3.94
C VAL A 234 -19.47 2.12 2.66
N PRO A 235 -20.49 3.00 2.72
CA PRO A 235 -20.92 3.77 1.56
C PRO A 235 -19.99 4.96 1.25
N ILE A 236 -19.94 5.37 -0.02
CA ILE A 236 -19.42 6.70 -0.37
C ILE A 236 -20.31 7.76 0.29
N GLY A 237 -19.70 8.78 0.90
CA GLY A 237 -20.44 9.80 1.64
C GLY A 237 -20.41 9.65 3.15
N THR A 238 -19.86 8.55 3.67
CA THR A 238 -19.62 8.36 5.11
C THR A 238 -18.77 9.50 5.67
N GLY A 239 -19.43 10.48 6.31
CA GLY A 239 -18.87 11.76 6.72
C GLY A 239 -18.17 11.72 8.08
N ARG A 240 -17.25 10.78 8.29
CA ARG A 240 -16.45 10.72 9.52
C ARG A 240 -15.18 11.56 9.36
N ARG A 241 -14.69 12.14 10.47
CA ARG A 241 -13.53 13.06 10.48
C ARG A 241 -12.18 12.32 10.54
N ASP A 242 -12.20 11.00 10.55
CA ASP A 242 -11.05 10.11 10.79
C ASP A 242 -10.97 9.00 9.73
N SER A 243 -10.10 8.02 9.96
CA SER A 243 -9.84 6.86 9.11
C SER A 243 -10.99 5.83 9.06
N ARG A 244 -12.25 6.26 9.17
CA ARG A 244 -13.46 5.40 9.15
C ARG A 244 -14.36 5.68 7.95
N ASP A 245 -13.81 6.27 6.90
CA ASP A 245 -14.53 6.59 5.67
C ASP A 245 -14.31 5.52 4.58
N PHE A 246 -15.00 5.70 3.45
CA PHE A 246 -14.93 4.79 2.32
C PHE A 246 -13.51 4.61 1.79
N CYS A 247 -12.72 5.69 1.69
CA CYS A 247 -11.40 5.60 1.06
C CYS A 247 -10.46 4.77 1.94
N HIS A 248 -10.43 5.00 3.25
CA HIS A 248 -9.60 4.24 4.17
C HIS A 248 -10.05 2.77 4.25
N TRP A 249 -11.35 2.50 4.16
CA TRP A 249 -11.88 1.14 4.08
C TRP A 249 -11.38 0.41 2.84
N VAL A 250 -11.50 1.02 1.64
CA VAL A 250 -10.97 0.42 0.39
C VAL A 250 -9.46 0.21 0.49
N ARG A 251 -8.72 1.09 1.18
CA ARG A 251 -7.27 0.94 1.37
C ARG A 251 -6.93 -0.27 2.22
N ALA A 252 -7.64 -0.46 3.32
CA ALA A 252 -7.47 -1.62 4.16
C ALA A 252 -7.86 -2.91 3.44
N LEU A 253 -8.95 -2.89 2.65
CA LEU A 253 -9.30 -4.03 1.79
C LEU A 253 -8.22 -4.33 0.76
N ALA A 254 -7.58 -3.32 0.15
CA ALA A 254 -6.56 -3.56 -0.86
C ALA A 254 -5.36 -4.33 -0.30
N LEU A 255 -4.94 -4.05 0.94
CA LEU A 255 -3.89 -4.79 1.64
C LEU A 255 -4.25 -6.27 1.78
N VAL A 256 -5.46 -6.55 2.27
CA VAL A 256 -5.94 -7.93 2.50
C VAL A 256 -6.21 -8.64 1.17
N SER A 257 -6.64 -7.90 0.14
CA SER A 257 -6.99 -8.47 -1.16
C SER A 257 -5.81 -9.04 -1.95
N GLN A 258 -4.57 -8.71 -1.55
CA GLN A 258 -3.37 -9.28 -2.15
C GLN A 258 -3.23 -10.78 -1.84
N PHE A 259 -3.80 -11.24 -0.72
CA PHE A 259 -3.69 -12.62 -0.25
C PHE A 259 -4.71 -13.53 -0.94
N ARG A 260 -4.38 -14.81 -1.12
CA ARG A 260 -5.21 -15.74 -1.90
C ARG A 260 -6.55 -16.03 -1.23
N GLY A 261 -6.58 -16.02 0.10
CA GLY A 261 -7.77 -16.19 0.92
C GLY A 261 -8.85 -15.14 0.64
N TRP A 262 -8.48 -13.97 0.10
CA TRP A 262 -9.42 -12.91 -0.29
C TRP A 262 -10.47 -13.39 -1.30
N LYS A 263 -10.15 -14.40 -2.12
CA LYS A 263 -11.06 -14.96 -3.13
C LYS A 263 -12.43 -15.32 -2.56
N LYS A 264 -12.50 -15.75 -1.29
CA LYS A 264 -13.74 -16.05 -0.57
C LYS A 264 -14.65 -14.84 -0.37
N TYR A 265 -14.08 -13.64 -0.26
CA TYR A 265 -14.78 -12.38 0.01
C TYR A 265 -15.02 -11.57 -1.27
N LYS A 266 -14.14 -11.69 -2.26
CA LYS A 266 -14.05 -10.82 -3.44
C LYS A 266 -15.40 -10.43 -4.06
N GLU A 267 -16.24 -11.40 -4.41
CA GLU A 267 -17.50 -11.14 -5.13
C GLU A 267 -18.40 -10.14 -4.41
N ARG A 268 -18.68 -10.36 -3.12
CA ARG A 268 -19.58 -9.50 -2.34
C ARG A 268 -19.05 -8.08 -2.18
N TYR A 269 -17.73 -7.92 -2.02
CA TYR A 269 -17.11 -6.60 -1.83
C TYR A 269 -16.96 -5.85 -3.16
N ASP A 270 -16.63 -6.56 -4.23
CA ASP A 270 -16.66 -6.00 -5.58
C ASP A 270 -18.09 -5.51 -5.88
N GLU A 271 -19.11 -6.34 -5.70
CA GLU A 271 -20.52 -5.96 -5.92
C GLU A 271 -20.92 -4.69 -5.16
N TRP A 272 -20.57 -4.61 -3.87
CA TRP A 272 -20.84 -3.42 -3.07
C TRP A 272 -20.15 -2.17 -3.63
N ILE A 273 -18.86 -2.27 -3.93
CA ILE A 273 -18.09 -1.14 -4.47
C ILE A 273 -18.66 -0.70 -5.82
N LEU A 274 -19.05 -1.65 -6.66
CA LEU A 274 -19.69 -1.40 -7.95
C LEU A 274 -21.08 -0.76 -7.81
N SER A 275 -21.79 -1.01 -6.71
CA SER A 275 -23.09 -0.37 -6.45
C SER A 275 -22.95 1.09 -6.01
N GLN A 276 -21.75 1.56 -5.63
CA GLN A 276 -21.49 2.95 -5.22
C GLN A 276 -21.25 3.92 -6.40
N ARG A 277 -21.42 3.46 -7.64
CA ARG A 277 -21.25 4.31 -8.82
C ARG A 277 -22.37 5.35 -8.94
N ASN A 278 -22.02 6.49 -9.52
CA ASN A 278 -22.96 7.54 -9.91
C ASN A 278 -23.71 7.16 -11.20
N GLU A 279 -24.60 8.05 -11.66
CA GLU A 279 -25.41 7.87 -12.87
C GLU A 279 -24.59 7.69 -14.16
N GLU A 280 -23.35 8.17 -14.19
CA GLU A 280 -22.43 8.03 -15.33
C GLU A 280 -21.69 6.67 -15.32
N GLY A 281 -21.88 5.89 -14.25
CA GLY A 281 -21.19 4.61 -14.02
C GLY A 281 -19.76 4.79 -13.52
N LEU A 282 -19.45 5.93 -12.88
CA LEU A 282 -18.14 6.28 -12.32
C LEU A 282 -18.25 6.51 -10.80
N TRP A 283 -17.14 6.72 -10.11
CA TRP A 283 -17.14 7.03 -8.66
C TRP A 283 -16.79 8.49 -8.43
N GLU A 284 -17.49 9.13 -7.50
CA GLU A 284 -17.21 10.50 -7.07
C GLU A 284 -17.16 10.56 -5.54
N LEU A 285 -15.99 10.81 -4.96
CA LEU A 285 -15.90 11.09 -3.53
C LEU A 285 -16.38 12.52 -3.26
N PRO A 286 -17.15 12.75 -2.18
CA PRO A 286 -17.73 14.06 -1.87
C PRO A 286 -16.69 15.10 -1.43
N LYS A 287 -15.51 14.66 -0.99
CA LYS A 287 -14.43 15.50 -0.48
C LYS A 287 -13.09 14.88 -0.85
N LYS A 288 -12.06 15.72 -1.03
CA LYS A 288 -10.69 15.25 -1.25
C LYS A 288 -10.20 14.48 -0.03
N PRO A 289 -9.77 13.22 -0.17
CA PRO A 289 -9.12 12.48 0.91
C PRO A 289 -7.86 13.20 1.41
N ARG A 290 -7.56 13.08 2.70
CA ARG A 290 -6.29 13.52 3.30
C ARG A 290 -5.32 12.34 3.32
N ARG A 291 -4.81 11.96 2.15
CA ARG A 291 -3.95 10.78 1.96
C ARG A 291 -2.85 11.05 0.94
N TYR A 292 -1.76 10.29 1.00
CA TYR A 292 -0.64 10.40 0.07
C TYR A 292 -1.06 10.20 -1.40
N ASP A 293 -2.04 9.35 -1.69
CA ASP A 293 -2.45 9.02 -3.05
C ASP A 293 -3.40 10.05 -3.68
N PHE A 294 -3.71 11.15 -2.97
CA PHE A 294 -4.57 12.22 -3.47
C PHE A 294 -3.96 13.63 -3.32
N PRO A 295 -4.21 14.53 -4.29
CA PRO A 295 -4.87 14.29 -5.57
C PRO A 295 -3.91 13.67 -6.59
N LEU A 296 -4.43 13.05 -7.64
CA LEU A 296 -3.65 12.70 -8.84
C LEU A 296 -3.69 13.86 -9.84
N SER A 297 -4.88 14.43 -10.04
CA SER A 297 -5.10 15.60 -10.89
C SER A 297 -4.54 16.90 -10.27
N ASP A 298 -4.23 17.90 -11.10
CA ASP A 298 -3.62 19.19 -10.71
C ASP A 298 -4.49 19.96 -9.71
N SER A 299 -5.81 19.84 -9.86
CA SER A 299 -6.80 20.51 -9.02
C SER A 299 -8.02 19.64 -8.78
N TRP A 300 -8.38 19.46 -7.51
CA TRP A 300 -9.61 18.78 -7.08
C TRP A 300 -10.85 19.69 -7.00
N ARG A 301 -10.72 20.95 -7.45
CA ARG A 301 -11.83 21.91 -7.42
C ARG A 301 -12.89 21.60 -8.46
N THR A 302 -12.50 21.04 -9.61
CA THR A 302 -13.43 20.69 -10.69
C THR A 302 -14.05 19.33 -10.45
N ARG A 303 -15.33 19.16 -10.81
CA ARG A 303 -16.02 17.86 -10.71
C ARG A 303 -15.31 16.79 -11.54
N LYS A 304 -14.90 17.14 -12.76
CA LYS A 304 -14.15 16.27 -13.69
C LYS A 304 -13.01 15.54 -12.98
N ASN A 305 -12.12 16.29 -12.34
CA ASN A 305 -10.93 15.75 -11.70
C ASN A 305 -11.26 14.94 -10.44
N ARG A 306 -12.30 15.32 -9.68
CA ARG A 306 -12.78 14.49 -8.56
C ARG A 306 -13.25 13.12 -9.03
N VAL A 307 -14.03 13.08 -10.10
CA VAL A 307 -14.54 11.83 -10.68
C VAL A 307 -13.40 10.96 -11.19
N ILE A 308 -12.45 11.54 -11.94
CA ILE A 308 -11.29 10.81 -12.47
C ILE A 308 -10.48 10.18 -11.33
N ASP A 309 -10.02 10.98 -10.37
CA ASP A 309 -9.15 10.50 -9.28
C ASP A 309 -9.89 9.49 -8.38
N SER A 310 -11.16 9.74 -8.06
CA SER A 310 -11.98 8.81 -7.28
C SER A 310 -12.19 7.48 -8.00
N THR A 311 -12.38 7.52 -9.32
CA THR A 311 -12.55 6.32 -10.13
C THR A 311 -11.25 5.54 -10.22
N ILE A 312 -10.11 6.18 -10.47
CA ILE A 312 -8.80 5.51 -10.52
C ILE A 312 -8.51 4.79 -9.19
N MET A 313 -8.80 5.41 -8.05
CA MET A 313 -8.67 4.80 -6.73
C MET A 313 -9.43 3.47 -6.63
N VAL A 314 -10.69 3.46 -7.08
CA VAL A 314 -11.52 2.25 -7.06
C VAL A 314 -11.06 1.22 -8.09
N LEU A 315 -10.68 1.66 -9.29
CA LEU A 315 -10.17 0.78 -10.33
C LEU A 315 -8.90 0.05 -9.89
N ARG A 316 -7.98 0.73 -9.17
CA ARG A 316 -6.77 0.10 -8.60
C ARG A 316 -7.12 -1.03 -7.63
N PHE A 317 -8.11 -0.83 -6.76
CA PHE A 317 -8.60 -1.90 -5.90
C PHE A 317 -9.20 -3.07 -6.71
N LEU A 318 -10.11 -2.77 -7.65
CA LEU A 318 -10.78 -3.81 -8.45
C LEU A 318 -9.82 -4.61 -9.34
N ASN A 319 -8.75 -3.96 -9.81
CA ASN A 319 -7.67 -4.56 -10.60
C ASN A 319 -6.62 -5.27 -9.73
N ASN A 320 -6.78 -5.29 -8.42
CA ASN A 320 -5.84 -5.87 -7.46
C ASN A 320 -4.42 -5.30 -7.57
N SER A 321 -4.31 -3.97 -7.72
CA SER A 321 -3.01 -3.29 -7.77
C SER A 321 -2.29 -3.38 -6.41
N LYS A 322 -1.04 -3.85 -6.42
CA LYS A 322 -0.21 -4.15 -5.23
C LYS A 322 0.15 -2.94 -4.36
N ALA A 323 0.00 -1.72 -4.86
CA ALA A 323 0.42 -0.49 -4.21
C ALA A 323 -0.75 0.51 -4.05
N PHE A 324 -1.79 0.08 -3.31
CA PHE A 324 -2.90 0.94 -2.89
C PHE A 324 -2.92 1.14 -1.37
#